data_AF-A0A183EN44-F1
#
_entry.id   AF-A0A183EN44-F1
#
_cell.length_a   1.000
_cell.length_b   1.000
_cell.length_c   1.000
_cell.angle_alpha   90.00
_cell.angle_beta   90.00
_cell.angle_gamma   90.00
#
_symmetry.space_group_name_H-M   'P 1'
#
loop_
_entity.id
_entity.type
_entity.pdbx_description
1 polymer ?
#
loop_
_entity_poly.entity_id
_entity_poly.type
_entity_poly.pdbx_seq_one_letter_code
_entity_poly.pdbx_strand_id
1 'polypeptide(L)'
;MSELISAHLIDHFVPFLPLERRHILLCVRDYMLSHNFTVTNDRLTAIANSLQYFPKTNPIYSSSGCKRVAQKTELYMSAEREKIRQRLEPESDDEL
;
A
#
# COMPACT_ATOMS: atom_id res chain seq x y z
N MET A 1 10.33 -24.43 -18.39
CA MET A 1 11.19 -23.34 -18.90
C MET A 1 10.58 -22.83 -20.20
N SER A 2 10.64 -21.53 -20.47
CA SER A 2 10.10 -20.94 -21.71
C SER A 2 10.95 -21.36 -22.92
N GLU A 3 10.34 -21.89 -23.98
CA GLU A 3 11.02 -22.32 -25.21
C GLU A 3 11.79 -21.18 -25.89
N LEU A 4 11.31 -19.94 -25.77
CA LEU A 4 11.96 -18.75 -26.32
C LEU A 4 13.32 -18.46 -25.67
N ILE A 5 13.47 -18.80 -24.38
CA ILE A 5 14.73 -18.65 -23.64
C ILE A 5 15.70 -19.78 -24.03
N SER A 6 15.21 -21.02 -24.21
CA SER A 6 16.09 -22.13 -24.58
C SER A 6 16.61 -22.05 -26.01
N ALA A 7 15.86 -21.39 -26.91
CA ALA A 7 16.27 -21.15 -28.29
C ALA A 7 17.22 -19.94 -28.47
N HIS A 8 17.60 -19.25 -27.38
CA HIS A 8 18.51 -18.09 -27.40
C HIS A 8 18.07 -16.96 -28.36
N LEU A 9 16.75 -16.83 -28.57
CA LEU A 9 16.15 -15.77 -29.40
C LEU A 9 16.00 -14.43 -28.64
N ILE A 10 16.42 -14.38 -27.38
CA ILE A 10 16.34 -13.21 -26.52
C ILE A 10 17.76 -12.71 -26.25
N ASP A 11 18.09 -11.51 -26.73
CA ASP A 11 19.40 -10.91 -26.53
C ASP A 11 19.63 -10.48 -25.07
N HIS A 12 18.59 -9.96 -24.42
CA HIS A 12 18.68 -9.41 -23.07
C HIS A 12 17.43 -9.70 -22.25
N PHE A 13 17.64 -10.21 -21.03
CA PHE A 13 16.60 -10.45 -20.04
C PHE A 13 16.82 -9.54 -18.83
N VAL A 14 15.84 -8.68 -18.52
CA VAL A 14 15.89 -7.75 -17.38
C VAL A 14 14.83 -8.15 -16.35
N PRO A 15 15.18 -8.99 -15.36
CA PRO A 15 14.25 -9.39 -14.33
C PRO A 15 14.05 -8.26 -13.31
N PHE A 16 12.79 -7.99 -12.99
CA PHE A 16 12.42 -7.08 -11.90
C PHE A 16 12.21 -7.88 -10.62
N LEU A 17 12.82 -7.40 -9.53
CA LEU A 17 12.69 -8.03 -8.22
C LEU A 17 11.41 -7.56 -7.50
N PRO A 18 10.83 -8.41 -6.61
CA PRO A 18 9.74 -8.00 -5.74
C PRO A 18 10.11 -6.80 -4.86
N LEU A 19 9.14 -5.95 -4.58
CA LEU A 19 9.37 -4.75 -3.77
C LEU A 19 9.34 -5.06 -2.27
N GLU A 20 10.42 -4.74 -1.59
CA GLU A 20 10.47 -4.72 -0.11
C GLU A 20 9.55 -3.66 0.52
N ARG A 21 9.24 -3.85 1.80
CA ARG A 21 8.43 -2.90 2.60
C ARG A 21 8.94 -1.44 2.55
N ARG A 22 10.26 -1.22 2.48
CA ARG A 22 10.82 0.15 2.35
C ARG A 22 10.36 0.86 1.08
N HIS A 23 10.24 0.14 -0.03
CA HIS A 23 9.78 0.71 -1.30
C HIS A 23 8.28 1.04 -1.24
N ILE A 24 7.50 0.23 -0.52
CA ILE A 24 6.07 0.53 -0.29
C ILE A 24 5.89 1.83 0.48
N LEU A 25 6.69 2.07 1.53
CA LEU A 25 6.65 3.35 2.26
C LEU A 25 6.90 4.56 1.36
N LEU A 26 7.87 4.46 0.43
CA LEU A 26 8.17 5.51 -0.54
C LEU A 26 6.99 5.72 -1.49
N CYS A 27 6.45 4.65 -2.07
CA CYS A 27 5.29 4.74 -2.95
C CYS A 27 4.06 5.36 -2.26
N VAL A 28 3.81 5.01 -0.99
CA VAL A 28 2.70 5.62 -0.22
C VAL A 28 2.95 7.11 -0.01
N ARG A 29 4.19 7.49 0.37
CA ARG A 29 4.55 8.90 0.55
C ARG A 29 4.34 9.69 -0.74
N ASP A 30 4.82 9.20 -1.88
CA ASP A 30 4.69 9.88 -3.17
C ASP A 30 3.22 9.99 -3.59
N TYR A 31 2.42 8.95 -3.36
CA TYR A 31 0.98 8.99 -3.61
C TYR A 31 0.29 10.05 -2.73
N MET A 32 0.60 10.09 -1.43
CA MET A 32 0.01 11.05 -0.51
C MET A 32 0.37 12.50 -0.88
N LEU A 33 1.63 12.75 -1.24
CA LEU A 33 2.08 14.08 -1.67
C LEU A 33 1.39 14.51 -2.97
N SER A 34 1.32 13.64 -3.96
CA SER A 34 0.64 13.95 -5.24
C SER A 34 -0.86 14.21 -5.11
N HIS A 35 -1.49 13.70 -4.04
CA HIS A 35 -2.92 13.86 -3.76
C HIS A 35 -3.22 14.86 -2.62
N ASN A 36 -2.23 15.64 -2.19
CA ASN A 36 -2.35 16.65 -1.14
C ASN A 36 -2.86 16.09 0.21
N PHE A 37 -2.56 14.83 0.52
CA PHE A 37 -2.81 14.27 1.85
C PHE A 37 -1.70 14.65 2.82
N THR A 38 -2.04 14.89 4.09
CA THR A 38 -1.04 15.13 5.14
C THR A 38 -0.27 13.85 5.42
N VAL A 39 1.05 13.88 5.16
CA VAL A 39 1.94 12.75 5.37
C VAL A 39 2.37 12.69 6.83
N THR A 40 2.11 11.56 7.49
CA THR A 40 2.65 11.24 8.81
C THR A 40 3.22 9.82 8.81
N ASN A 41 4.22 9.55 9.65
CA ASN A 41 4.83 8.21 9.70
C ASN A 41 3.82 7.12 10.08
N ASP A 42 2.83 7.46 10.92
CA ASP A 42 1.76 6.54 11.31
C ASP A 42 0.86 6.18 10.13
N ARG A 43 0.47 7.17 9.31
CA ARG A 43 -0.32 6.93 8.09
C ARG A 43 0.45 6.08 7.08
N LEU A 44 1.70 6.43 6.82
CA LEU A 44 2.58 5.67 5.92
C LEU A 44 2.68 4.21 6.37
N THR A 45 2.91 3.99 7.66
CA THR A 45 3.06 2.66 8.24
C THR A 45 1.75 1.87 8.22
N ALA A 46 0.62 2.50 8.56
CA ALA A 46 -0.68 1.86 8.56
C ALA A 46 -1.13 1.45 7.15
N ILE A 47 -0.96 2.33 6.16
CA ILE A 47 -1.26 2.03 4.76
C ILE A 47 -0.33 0.92 4.26
N ALA A 48 0.98 1.02 4.50
CA ALA A 48 1.94 -0.01 4.08
C ALA A 48 1.63 -1.38 4.70
N ASN A 49 1.21 -1.42 5.97
CA ASN A 49 0.83 -2.65 6.67
C ASN A 49 -0.47 -3.28 6.14
N SER A 50 -1.32 -2.50 5.44
CA SER A 50 -2.58 -3.00 4.87
C SER A 50 -2.39 -3.83 3.58
N LEU A 51 -1.16 -3.87 3.03
CA LEU A 51 -0.81 -4.69 1.88
C LEU A 51 -0.46 -6.13 2.29
N GLN A 52 -0.51 -7.03 1.31
CA GLN A 52 -0.10 -8.42 1.51
C GLN A 52 1.40 -8.58 1.27
N TYR A 53 2.07 -9.34 2.14
CA TYR A 53 3.50 -9.61 2.08
C TYR A 53 3.81 -11.12 2.10
N PHE A 54 4.99 -11.47 1.59
CA PHE A 54 5.52 -12.83 1.54
C PHE A 54 7.05 -12.81 1.76
N PRO A 55 7.67 -13.96 2.08
CA PRO A 55 7.07 -15.24 2.51
C PRO A 55 6.41 -15.14 3.91
N LYS A 56 5.57 -16.11 4.28
CA LYS A 56 4.83 -16.10 5.57
C LYS A 56 5.76 -16.13 6.80
N THR A 57 6.94 -16.74 6.68
CA THR A 57 7.93 -16.85 7.77
C THR A 57 8.61 -15.52 8.09
N ASN A 58 8.86 -14.71 7.06
CA ASN A 58 9.45 -13.39 7.18
C ASN A 58 8.87 -12.49 6.07
N PRO A 59 7.76 -11.78 6.33
CA PRO A 59 7.03 -11.02 5.30
C PRO A 59 7.81 -9.76 4.89
N ILE A 60 8.77 -9.92 3.98
CA ILE A 60 9.66 -8.84 3.52
C ILE A 60 9.23 -8.23 2.19
N TYR A 61 8.62 -9.01 1.30
CA TYR A 61 8.26 -8.58 -0.05
C TYR A 61 6.76 -8.40 -0.21
N SER A 62 6.33 -7.33 -0.89
CA SER A 62 4.92 -7.12 -1.21
C SER A 62 4.48 -7.96 -2.40
N SER A 63 3.38 -8.70 -2.26
CA SER A 63 2.80 -9.51 -3.34
C SER A 63 2.33 -8.67 -4.54
N SER A 64 1.96 -7.41 -4.30
CA SER A 64 1.43 -6.51 -5.33
C SER A 64 2.39 -5.38 -5.73
N GLY A 65 3.54 -5.26 -5.06
CA GLY A 65 4.36 -4.06 -5.13
C GLY A 65 3.52 -2.79 -4.87
N CYS A 66 3.79 -1.72 -5.59
CA CYS A 66 3.08 -0.45 -5.43
C CYS A 66 1.72 -0.38 -6.15
N LYS A 67 1.32 -1.44 -6.86
CA LYS A 67 0.09 -1.47 -7.68
C LYS A 67 -1.18 -1.14 -6.88
N ARG A 68 -1.25 -1.55 -5.61
CA ARG A 68 -2.43 -1.36 -4.74
C ARG A 68 -2.33 -0.18 -3.78
N VAL A 69 -1.24 0.59 -3.83
CA VAL A 69 -1.00 1.69 -2.89
C VAL A 69 -2.08 2.78 -2.99
N ALA A 70 -2.50 3.12 -4.20
CA ALA A 70 -3.57 4.10 -4.44
C ALA A 70 -4.88 3.71 -3.73
N GLN A 71 -5.40 2.52 -4.06
CA GLN A 71 -6.61 1.96 -3.47
C GLN A 71 -6.53 1.91 -1.93
N LYS A 72 -5.40 1.46 -1.37
CA LYS A 72 -5.23 1.33 0.08
C LYS A 72 -5.13 2.68 0.77
N THR A 73 -4.48 3.65 0.15
CA THR A 73 -4.39 5.02 0.68
C THR A 73 -5.78 5.66 0.74
N GLU A 74 -6.55 5.60 -0.35
CA GLU A 74 -7.88 6.21 -0.39
C GLU A 74 -8.84 5.59 0.61
N LEU A 75 -8.85 4.26 0.73
CA LEU A 75 -9.65 3.54 1.72
C LEU A 75 -9.26 3.93 3.15
N TYR A 76 -7.97 4.11 3.42
CA TYR A 76 -7.49 4.55 4.72
C TYR A 76 -7.95 5.99 5.02
N MET A 77 -7.77 6.91 4.07
CA MET A 77 -8.15 8.32 4.24
C MET A 77 -9.66 8.50 4.39
N SER A 78 -10.48 7.73 3.68
CA SER A 78 -11.94 7.78 3.82
C SER A 78 -12.40 7.26 5.19
N ALA A 79 -11.83 6.13 5.65
CA ALA A 79 -12.12 5.57 6.97
C ALA A 79 -11.66 6.49 8.11
N GLU A 80 -10.53 7.18 7.95
CA GLU A 80 -10.04 8.14 8.94
C GLU A 80 -10.97 9.36 9.06
N ARG A 81 -11.43 9.90 7.94
CA ARG A 81 -12.40 11.02 7.92
C ARG A 81 -13.70 10.64 8.60
N GLU A 82 -14.20 9.43 8.36
CA GLU A 82 -15.42 8.92 9.00
C GLU A 82 -15.28 8.84 10.52
N LYS A 83 -14.16 8.34 11.03
CA LYS A 83 -13.87 8.29 12.48
C LYS A 83 -13.73 9.66 13.12
N ILE A 84 -13.30 10.67 12.36
CA ILE A 84 -13.25 12.05 12.85
C ILE A 84 -14.66 12.61 12.94
N ARG A 85 -15.50 12.38 11.92
CA ARG A 85 -16.91 12.76 11.92
C ARG A 85 -17.64 12.18 13.14
N GLN A 86 -17.54 10.87 13.36
CA GLN A 86 -18.18 10.18 14.49
C GLN A 86 -17.69 10.66 15.88
N ARG A 87 -16.46 11.17 15.98
CA ARG A 87 -15.96 11.72 17.25
C ARG A 87 -16.44 13.14 17.53
N LEU A 88 -16.82 13.90 16.49
CA LEU A 88 -17.32 15.26 16.62
C LEU A 88 -18.84 15.30 16.84
N GLU A 89 -19.56 14.26 16.45
CA GLU A 89 -20.99 14.05 16.73
C GLU A 89 -21.15 12.86 17.69
N PRO A 90 -20.96 13.03 19.00
CA PRO A 90 -21.40 12.01 19.95
C PRO A 90 -22.92 11.86 19.80
N GLU A 91 -23.39 10.62 19.56
CA GLU A 91 -24.81 10.25 19.57
C GLU A 91 -25.50 10.89 20.79
N SER A 92 -26.41 11.82 20.53
CA SER A 92 -27.39 12.30 21.49
C SER A 92 -28.65 11.45 21.37
N ASP A 93 -28.55 10.14 21.58
CA ASP A 93 -29.70 9.23 21.57
C ASP A 93 -29.58 8.25 22.74
N ASP A 94 -29.80 8.76 23.95
CA ASP A 94 -30.36 8.02 25.10
C ASP A 94 -30.79 9.02 26.20
N GLU A 95 -31.73 9.92 25.88
CA GLU A 95 -32.67 10.49 26.86
C GLU A 95 -34.06 10.59 26.21
N LEU A 96 -34.80 9.47 26.21
CA LEU A 96 -36.22 9.43 26.60
C LEU A 96 -36.63 8.03 27.06
#